data_AF-A0A0C2X081-F1
#
_entry.id   AF-A0A0C2X081-F1
#
_cell.length_a   1.000
_cell.length_b   1.000
_cell.length_c   1.000
_cell.angle_alpha   90.00
_cell.angle_beta   90.00
_cell.angle_gamma   90.00
#
_symmetry.space_group_name_H-M   'P 1'
#
loop_
_entity.id
_entity.type
_entity.pdbx_description
1 polymer ?
#
loop_
_entity_poly.entity_id
_entity_poly.type
_entity_poly.pdbx_seq_one_letter_code
_entity_poly.pdbx_strand_id
1 'polypeptide(L)'
;MRFSVIYLASLLLLPSLVASKQRDPTAPTLPQSRPPSPQSPPSHPIPAHGDVVRFQGDRGPHLGVVVGTQQHQGGNVNIAPSVSNLRHSSNPLEVHINELVNTHPGNVASTSRPAQQRLASNLHWWHQVRPPTVDSAAGAVQGSPNRQAYQAAQSRGGLGHGGRRTRTRWRR
;
A
#
# COMPACT_ATOMS: atom_id res chain seq x y z
N MET A 1 -22.79 51.84 16.00
CA MET A 1 -22.02 51.03 16.96
C MET A 1 -20.65 50.80 16.31
N ARG A 2 -19.69 51.72 16.41
CA ARG A 2 -18.73 51.99 17.50
C ARG A 2 -17.67 50.88 17.69
N PHE A 3 -16.42 51.29 17.43
CA PHE A 3 -15.11 50.82 17.90
C PHE A 3 -14.23 49.91 17.01
N SER A 4 -13.18 50.57 16.49
CA SER A 4 -11.87 50.10 16.06
C SER A 4 -11.12 49.29 17.13
N VAL A 5 -10.06 48.56 16.76
CA VAL A 5 -8.68 48.70 17.28
C VAL A 5 -7.74 47.71 16.57
N ILE A 6 -6.63 48.26 16.10
CA ILE A 6 -5.45 47.61 15.49
C ILE A 6 -4.60 46.97 16.59
N TYR A 7 -4.01 45.80 16.35
CA TYR A 7 -2.86 45.34 17.13
C TYR A 7 -1.60 45.31 16.25
N LEU A 8 -0.61 46.08 16.71
CA LEU A 8 0.72 46.27 16.16
C LEU A 8 1.68 45.15 16.61
N ALA A 9 2.55 44.79 15.66
CA ALA A 9 3.90 44.24 15.74
C ALA A 9 4.53 43.89 17.10
N SER A 10 5.18 42.72 17.14
CA SER A 10 6.47 42.45 17.81
C SER A 10 7.06 41.19 17.14
N LEU A 11 7.97 41.30 16.15
CA LEU A 11 9.44 41.43 16.28
C LEU A 11 10.06 40.43 17.27
N LEU A 12 10.72 39.41 16.73
CA LEU A 12 12.00 38.84 17.17
C LEU A 12 12.50 37.90 16.05
N LEU A 13 13.41 38.31 15.14
CA LEU A 13 14.88 38.34 15.33
C LEU A 13 15.34 37.01 15.99
N LEU A 14 15.98 36.08 15.28
CA LEU A 14 17.39 36.20 14.85
C LEU A 14 17.84 35.01 13.95
N PRO A 15 19.03 35.11 13.32
CA PRO A 15 19.49 34.38 12.15
C PRO A 15 20.32 33.14 12.51
N SER A 16 20.59 32.29 11.52
CA SER A 16 21.82 31.50 11.56
C SER A 16 22.27 31.15 10.14
N LEU A 17 23.42 31.74 9.79
CA LEU A 17 24.29 31.42 8.69
C LEU A 17 24.37 29.91 8.44
N VAL A 18 24.29 29.49 7.18
CA VAL A 18 25.22 28.47 6.70
C VAL A 18 25.88 29.00 5.45
N ALA A 19 27.17 29.25 5.59
CA ALA A 19 28.09 29.63 4.54
C ALA A 19 27.97 28.69 3.34
N SER A 20 27.60 29.25 2.19
CA SER A 20 27.91 28.64 0.90
C SER A 20 29.43 28.73 0.73
N LYS A 21 30.14 27.70 1.20
CA LYS A 21 31.57 27.57 0.94
C LYS A 21 31.72 27.11 -0.50
N GLN A 22 31.93 28.10 -1.36
CA GLN A 22 32.64 28.01 -2.64
C GLN A 22 33.69 26.89 -2.58
N ARG A 23 33.51 25.87 -3.43
CA ARG A 23 34.58 24.93 -3.74
C ARG A 23 35.00 25.19 -5.17
N ASP A 24 36.15 25.84 -5.29
CA ASP A 24 36.97 25.76 -6.49
C ASP A 24 37.29 24.30 -6.84
N PRO A 25 37.47 24.00 -8.12
CA PRO A 25 37.80 22.66 -8.61
C PRO A 25 39.28 22.39 -8.31
N THR A 26 39.62 21.16 -7.89
CA THR A 26 40.81 20.37 -8.32
C THR A 26 41.10 19.24 -7.30
N ALA A 27 41.33 18.04 -7.85
CA ALA A 27 42.01 16.86 -7.32
C ALA A 27 41.23 15.73 -6.60
N PRO A 28 41.64 14.44 -6.82
CA PRO A 28 40.75 13.27 -6.79
C PRO A 28 41.07 12.28 -5.67
N THR A 29 40.07 11.74 -4.94
CA THR A 29 40.24 10.52 -4.11
C THR A 29 38.89 9.83 -3.80
N LEU A 30 38.67 8.66 -4.43
CA LEU A 30 37.93 7.41 -4.10
C LEU A 30 36.71 7.37 -3.10
N PRO A 31 35.81 6.36 -3.24
CA PRO A 31 34.38 6.50 -2.96
C PRO A 31 33.99 6.20 -1.50
N GLN A 32 33.25 7.13 -0.86
CA GLN A 32 32.58 6.87 0.42
C GLN A 32 31.09 6.56 0.19
N SER A 33 30.71 5.35 0.58
CA SER A 33 29.37 4.81 0.59
C SER A 33 28.45 5.60 1.52
N ARG A 34 27.57 6.41 0.92
CA ARG A 34 26.45 7.06 1.60
C ARG A 34 25.50 5.96 2.12
N PRO A 35 25.06 5.98 3.40
CA PRO A 35 23.99 5.09 3.84
C PRO A 35 22.74 5.36 2.99
N PRO A 36 22.04 4.33 2.50
CA PRO A 36 20.85 4.55 1.70
C PRO A 36 19.81 5.29 2.55
N SER A 37 19.33 6.43 2.04
CA SER A 37 18.15 7.11 2.56
C SER A 37 17.02 6.09 2.77
N PRO A 38 16.19 6.22 3.82
CA PRO A 38 15.01 5.36 3.97
C PRO A 38 14.17 5.49 2.70
N GLN A 39 14.22 4.45 1.87
CA GLN A 39 13.45 4.37 0.63
C GLN A 39 11.98 4.48 1.04
N SER A 40 11.28 5.49 0.52
CA SER A 40 9.83 5.53 0.56
C SER A 40 9.30 4.15 0.14
N PRO A 41 8.28 3.60 0.82
CA PRO A 41 7.72 2.33 0.41
C PRO A 41 7.36 2.41 -1.09
N PRO A 42 7.55 1.33 -1.86
CA PRO A 42 7.21 1.34 -3.28
C PRO A 42 5.77 1.83 -3.44
N SER A 43 5.60 2.90 -4.21
CA SER A 43 4.29 3.42 -4.60
C SER A 43 3.65 2.39 -5.53
N HIS A 44 3.02 1.36 -4.96
CA HIS A 44 2.30 0.39 -5.77
C HIS A 44 1.07 1.08 -6.38
N PRO A 45 0.85 0.91 -7.70
CA PRO A 45 -0.28 1.54 -8.35
C PRO A 45 -1.58 1.03 -7.73
N ILE A 46 -2.49 1.95 -7.43
CA ILE A 46 -3.84 1.61 -6.99
C ILE A 46 -4.52 0.84 -8.14
N PRO A 47 -5.12 -0.34 -7.88
CA PRO A 47 -5.83 -1.08 -8.92
C PRO A 47 -6.89 -0.22 -9.61
N ALA A 48 -6.88 -0.24 -10.94
CA ALA A 48 -7.80 0.53 -11.76
C ALA A 48 -9.10 -0.24 -11.99
N HIS A 49 -10.17 0.48 -12.37
CA HIS A 49 -11.43 -0.12 -12.83
C HIS A 49 -11.18 -1.14 -13.94
N GLY A 50 -11.77 -2.33 -13.81
CA GLY A 50 -11.56 -3.44 -14.74
C GLY A 50 -10.34 -4.32 -14.44
N ASP A 51 -9.42 -3.91 -13.57
CA ASP A 51 -8.26 -4.75 -13.24
C ASP A 51 -8.70 -6.05 -12.57
N VAL A 52 -8.06 -7.14 -12.98
CA VAL A 52 -8.26 -8.44 -12.34
C VAL A 52 -7.21 -8.61 -11.25
N VAL A 53 -7.69 -8.81 -10.03
CA VAL A 53 -6.87 -8.77 -8.83
C VAL A 53 -7.09 -9.98 -7.94
N ARG A 54 -6.10 -10.26 -7.09
CA ARG A 54 -6.21 -11.20 -5.97
C ARG A 54 -6.46 -10.43 -4.69
N PHE A 55 -7.29 -10.98 -3.84
CA PHE A 55 -7.58 -10.45 -2.51
C PHE A 55 -7.75 -11.60 -1.51
N GLN A 56 -7.72 -11.28 -0.22
CA GLN A 56 -7.92 -12.26 0.85
C GLN A 56 -9.40 -12.24 1.25
N GLY A 57 -10.12 -13.34 1.00
CA GLY A 57 -11.44 -13.59 1.56
C GLY A 57 -11.35 -14.50 2.79
N ASP A 58 -12.49 -14.79 3.39
CA ASP A 58 -12.58 -15.59 4.63
C ASP A 58 -12.06 -17.02 4.47
N ARG A 59 -12.22 -17.60 3.28
CA ARG A 59 -11.80 -18.98 2.97
C ARG A 59 -10.46 -19.07 2.24
N GLY A 60 -9.72 -17.97 2.18
CA GLY A 60 -8.41 -17.92 1.53
C GLY A 60 -8.30 -16.84 0.46
N PRO A 61 -7.27 -16.92 -0.39
CA PRO A 61 -7.11 -15.99 -1.50
C PRO A 61 -8.17 -16.23 -2.59
N HIS A 62 -8.81 -15.16 -3.05
CA HIS A 62 -9.79 -15.15 -4.13
C HIS A 62 -9.31 -14.26 -5.29
N LEU A 63 -9.96 -14.43 -6.44
CA LEU A 63 -9.81 -13.57 -7.61
C LEU A 63 -11.04 -12.67 -7.71
N GLY A 64 -10.91 -11.49 -8.30
CA GLY A 64 -12.04 -10.65 -8.63
C GLY A 64 -11.68 -9.53 -9.60
N VAL A 65 -12.70 -8.76 -9.99
CA VAL A 65 -12.57 -7.61 -10.88
C VAL A 65 -12.84 -6.33 -10.10
N VAL A 66 -11.97 -5.33 -10.26
CA VAL A 66 -12.20 -4.01 -9.66
C VAL A 66 -13.35 -3.30 -10.37
N VAL A 67 -14.39 -2.93 -9.62
CA VAL A 67 -15.60 -2.23 -10.10
C VAL A 67 -15.53 -0.72 -9.82
N GLY A 68 -14.60 -0.28 -8.98
CA GLY A 68 -14.37 1.14 -8.72
C GLY A 68 -13.47 1.39 -7.51
N THR A 69 -13.08 2.66 -7.34
CA THR A 69 -12.26 3.13 -6.21
C THR A 69 -12.92 4.35 -5.57
N GLN A 70 -12.89 4.45 -4.25
CA GLN A 70 -13.42 5.61 -3.52
C GLN A 70 -12.30 6.63 -3.26
N GLN A 71 -12.12 7.65 -4.08
CA GLN A 71 -10.88 8.46 -4.07
C GLN A 71 -10.64 9.36 -2.83
N HIS A 72 -11.58 9.48 -1.89
CA HIS A 72 -11.53 10.60 -0.93
C HIS A 72 -10.65 10.40 0.33
N GLN A 73 -10.29 9.18 0.75
CA GLN A 73 -9.51 8.97 1.99
C GLN A 73 -8.66 7.68 1.96
N GLY A 74 -7.53 7.68 1.23
CA GLY A 74 -6.68 6.49 1.06
C GLY A 74 -7.27 5.40 0.15
N GLY A 75 -8.57 5.50 -0.09
CA GLY A 75 -9.34 4.97 -1.19
C GLY A 75 -9.38 3.46 -1.30
N ASN A 76 -10.40 2.89 -0.68
CA ASN A 76 -10.68 1.48 -0.84
C ASN A 76 -11.11 1.18 -2.29
N VAL A 77 -10.81 -0.04 -2.70
CA VAL A 77 -11.23 -0.60 -3.97
C VAL A 77 -12.40 -1.54 -3.73
N ASN A 78 -13.40 -1.47 -4.60
CA ASN A 78 -14.53 -2.39 -4.62
C ASN A 78 -14.26 -3.46 -5.67
N ILE A 79 -14.32 -4.73 -5.26
CA ILE A 79 -13.97 -5.88 -6.09
C ILE A 79 -15.18 -6.79 -6.20
N ALA A 80 -15.63 -7.10 -7.41
CA ALA A 80 -16.60 -8.18 -7.64
C ALA A 80 -15.88 -9.54 -7.56
N PRO A 81 -16.21 -10.41 -6.59
CA PRO A 81 -15.55 -11.70 -6.44
C PRO A 81 -15.81 -12.63 -7.64
N SER A 82 -14.81 -13.37 -8.06
CA SER A 82 -14.95 -14.46 -9.05
C SER A 82 -15.77 -15.61 -8.46
N VAL A 83 -16.67 -16.18 -9.26
CA VAL A 83 -17.45 -17.38 -8.87
C VAL A 83 -16.54 -18.60 -8.73
N SER A 84 -15.51 -18.67 -9.57
CA SER A 84 -14.50 -19.71 -9.48
C SER A 84 -13.36 -19.30 -8.57
N ASN A 85 -12.98 -20.22 -7.68
CA ASN A 85 -11.76 -20.09 -6.88
C ASN A 85 -10.51 -20.07 -7.78
N LEU A 86 -9.40 -19.53 -7.28
CA LEU A 86 -8.12 -19.40 -8.01
C LEU A 86 -7.60 -20.71 -8.66
N ARG A 87 -8.11 -21.87 -8.25
CA ARG A 87 -7.74 -23.19 -8.79
C ARG A 87 -8.43 -23.55 -10.10
N HIS A 88 -9.57 -22.94 -10.43
CA HIS A 88 -10.41 -23.29 -11.58
C HIS A 88 -10.78 -22.06 -12.39
N SER A 89 -9.79 -21.22 -12.71
CA SER A 89 -10.07 -19.97 -13.36
C SER A 89 -10.63 -20.21 -14.78
N SER A 90 -11.95 -20.09 -14.94
CA SER A 90 -12.60 -20.13 -16.24
C SER A 90 -12.26 -18.89 -17.05
N ASN A 91 -12.28 -19.07 -18.38
CA ASN A 91 -12.34 -17.98 -19.35
C ASN A 91 -13.65 -18.24 -20.12
N PRO A 92 -14.63 -17.31 -20.10
CA PRO A 92 -14.59 -15.97 -19.52
C PRO A 92 -14.57 -15.94 -17.98
N LEU A 93 -14.07 -14.85 -17.40
CA LEU A 93 -14.10 -14.63 -15.95
C LEU A 93 -15.53 -14.35 -15.50
N GLU A 94 -16.07 -15.24 -14.67
CA GLU A 94 -17.39 -15.08 -14.08
C GLU A 94 -17.28 -14.52 -12.66
N VAL A 95 -18.15 -13.58 -12.32
CA VAL A 95 -18.16 -12.91 -11.01
C VAL A 95 -19.54 -12.90 -10.38
N HIS A 96 -19.59 -12.79 -9.06
CA HIS A 96 -20.80 -12.56 -8.30
C HIS A 96 -21.32 -11.15 -8.59
N ILE A 97 -22.46 -11.07 -9.28
CA ILE A 97 -23.03 -9.78 -9.72
C ILE A 97 -23.65 -8.96 -8.58
N ASN A 98 -23.99 -9.60 -7.45
CA ASN A 98 -24.69 -8.96 -6.32
C ASN A 98 -23.78 -8.77 -5.10
N GLU A 99 -22.47 -8.99 -5.26
CA GLU A 99 -21.50 -8.95 -4.17
C GLU A 99 -20.32 -8.06 -4.55
N LEU A 100 -19.86 -7.28 -3.58
CA LEU A 100 -18.61 -6.53 -3.65
C LEU A 100 -17.79 -6.80 -2.40
N VAL A 101 -16.48 -6.85 -2.59
CA VAL A 101 -15.50 -6.84 -1.51
C VAL A 101 -14.82 -5.49 -1.51
N ASN A 102 -14.95 -4.77 -0.41
CA ASN A 102 -14.32 -3.50 -0.16
C ASN A 102 -13.00 -3.73 0.60
N THR A 103 -11.89 -3.23 0.07
CA THR A 103 -10.57 -3.42 0.70
C THR A 103 -9.60 -2.32 0.38
N HIS A 104 -8.60 -2.14 1.24
CA HIS A 104 -7.51 -1.21 1.00
C HIS A 104 -6.68 -1.67 -0.21
N PRO A 105 -6.27 -0.79 -1.14
CA PRO A 105 -5.52 -1.17 -2.35
C PRO A 105 -4.20 -1.90 -2.01
N GLY A 106 -3.56 -1.52 -0.90
CA GLY A 106 -2.36 -2.20 -0.39
C GLY A 106 -2.56 -3.65 0.06
N ASN A 107 -3.80 -4.12 0.22
CA ASN A 107 -4.11 -5.52 0.57
C ASN A 107 -4.32 -6.42 -0.66
N VAL A 108 -4.32 -5.81 -1.84
CA VAL A 108 -4.65 -6.44 -3.12
C VAL A 108 -3.38 -6.72 -3.90
N ALA A 109 -3.37 -7.79 -4.69
CA ALA A 109 -2.26 -8.10 -5.59
C ALA A 109 -2.75 -8.13 -7.04
N SER A 110 -2.10 -7.37 -7.91
CA SER A 110 -2.38 -7.39 -9.34
C SER A 110 -2.10 -8.77 -9.94
N THR A 111 -2.82 -9.10 -11.01
CA THR A 111 -2.56 -10.32 -11.79
C THR A 111 -2.09 -9.97 -13.19
N SER A 112 -1.54 -10.95 -13.91
CA SER A 112 -1.18 -10.81 -15.33
C SER A 112 -2.38 -10.94 -16.28
N ARG A 113 -3.61 -11.02 -15.75
CA ARG A 113 -4.81 -11.19 -16.58
C ARG A 113 -5.18 -9.87 -17.27
N PRO A 114 -5.74 -9.94 -18.49
CA PRO A 114 -6.22 -8.76 -19.18
C PRO A 114 -7.37 -8.10 -18.39
N ALA A 115 -7.38 -6.77 -18.39
CA ALA A 115 -8.43 -5.99 -17.75
C ALA A 115 -9.80 -6.29 -18.37
N GLN A 116 -10.81 -6.40 -17.51
CA GLN A 116 -12.19 -6.73 -17.83
C GLN A 116 -13.06 -5.46 -17.84
N GLN A 117 -12.65 -4.45 -18.61
CA GLN A 117 -13.28 -3.11 -18.64
C GLN A 117 -14.79 -3.16 -18.83
N ARG A 118 -15.26 -3.90 -19.85
CA ARG A 118 -16.69 -4.01 -20.17
C ARG A 118 -17.48 -4.69 -19.05
N LEU A 119 -16.94 -5.75 -18.46
CA LEU A 119 -17.56 -6.45 -17.34
C LEU A 119 -17.69 -5.52 -16.13
N ALA A 120 -16.60 -4.83 -15.75
CA ALA A 120 -16.58 -3.92 -14.63
C ALA A 120 -17.58 -2.76 -14.81
N SER A 121 -17.66 -2.18 -16.01
CA SER A 121 -18.64 -1.12 -16.31
C SER A 121 -20.09 -1.60 -16.25
N ASN A 122 -20.37 -2.81 -16.74
CA ASN A 122 -21.70 -3.40 -16.64
C ASN A 122 -22.09 -3.63 -15.17
N LEU A 123 -21.16 -4.13 -14.34
CA LEU A 123 -21.37 -4.31 -12.91
C LEU A 123 -21.60 -2.99 -12.20
N HIS A 124 -20.75 -2.00 -12.48
CA HIS A 124 -20.88 -0.66 -11.91
C HIS A 124 -22.25 -0.06 -12.22
N TRP A 125 -22.71 -0.14 -13.47
CA TRP A 125 -24.04 0.31 -13.86
C TRP A 125 -25.15 -0.48 -13.16
N TRP A 126 -25.04 -1.81 -13.12
CA TRP A 126 -26.02 -2.67 -12.42
C TRP A 126 -26.13 -2.31 -10.94
N HIS A 127 -25.02 -2.01 -10.28
CA HIS A 127 -24.97 -1.63 -8.86
C HIS A 127 -25.61 -0.28 -8.56
N GLN A 128 -25.74 0.61 -9.56
CA GLN A 128 -26.48 1.88 -9.40
C GLN A 128 -27.98 1.65 -9.27
N VAL A 129 -28.54 0.65 -9.96
CA VAL A 129 -29.97 0.33 -9.93
C VAL A 129 -30.32 -0.76 -8.92
N ARG A 130 -29.36 -1.64 -8.61
CA ARG A 130 -29.50 -2.72 -7.65
C ARG A 130 -28.25 -2.80 -6.76
N PRO A 131 -28.26 -2.12 -5.59
CA PRO A 131 -27.12 -2.10 -4.70
C PRO A 131 -26.67 -3.52 -4.30
N PRO A 132 -25.36 -3.83 -4.38
CA PRO A 132 -24.82 -5.13 -3.99
C PRO A 132 -24.66 -5.22 -2.47
N THR A 133 -24.53 -6.44 -1.98
CA THR A 133 -23.98 -6.69 -0.64
C THR A 133 -22.49 -6.35 -0.66
N VAL A 134 -22.00 -5.66 0.38
CA VAL A 134 -20.60 -5.23 0.48
C VAL A 134 -19.96 -5.85 1.70
N ASP A 135 -18.99 -6.73 1.46
CA ASP A 135 -18.18 -7.36 2.49
C ASP A 135 -16.78 -6.72 2.57
N SER A 136 -16.07 -6.95 3.67
CA SER A 136 -14.69 -6.51 3.82
C SER A 136 -13.72 -7.66 3.54
N ALA A 137 -12.58 -7.38 2.92
CA ALA A 137 -11.53 -8.40 2.79
C ALA A 137 -10.95 -8.79 4.16
N ALA A 138 -10.60 -10.06 4.32
CA ALA A 138 -10.04 -10.61 5.56
C ALA A 138 -8.58 -10.20 5.82
N GLY A 139 -7.92 -9.50 4.88
CA GLY A 139 -6.59 -8.93 5.09
C GLY A 139 -5.74 -8.79 3.83
N ALA A 140 -4.42 -8.68 4.04
CA ALA A 140 -3.44 -8.55 2.96
C ALA A 140 -3.14 -9.91 2.30
N VAL A 141 -3.34 -10.02 0.99
CA VAL A 141 -3.07 -11.26 0.23
C VAL A 141 -1.59 -11.41 -0.11
N GLN A 142 -1.12 -12.64 -0.34
CA GLN A 142 0.24 -12.89 -0.83
C GLN A 142 0.52 -12.15 -2.15
N GLY A 143 1.60 -11.36 -2.17
CA GLY A 143 1.99 -10.51 -3.29
C GLY A 143 1.49 -9.07 -3.20
N SER A 144 0.66 -8.74 -2.20
CA SER A 144 0.20 -7.38 -1.97
C SER A 144 1.25 -6.52 -1.25
N PRO A 145 1.22 -5.19 -1.41
CA PRO A 145 2.13 -4.25 -0.76
C PRO A 145 2.18 -4.40 0.77
N ASN A 146 1.01 -4.49 1.41
CA ASN A 146 0.91 -4.59 2.86
C ASN A 146 1.44 -5.93 3.37
N ARG A 147 1.28 -7.02 2.59
CA ARG A 147 1.87 -8.32 2.92
C ARG A 147 3.39 -8.28 2.84
N GLN A 148 3.94 -7.63 1.81
CA GLN A 148 5.38 -7.45 1.64
C GLN A 148 5.98 -6.60 2.76
N ALA A 149 5.33 -5.48 3.10
CA ALA A 149 5.74 -4.61 4.20
C ALA A 149 5.75 -5.36 5.54
N TYR A 150 4.71 -6.17 5.80
CA TYR A 150 4.63 -7.01 6.99
C TYR A 150 5.78 -8.04 7.05
N GLN A 151 6.05 -8.72 5.94
CA GLN A 151 7.15 -9.70 5.85
C GLN A 151 8.54 -9.03 6.05
N ALA A 152 8.74 -7.84 5.48
CA ALA A 152 9.97 -7.07 5.64
C ALA A 152 10.19 -6.57 7.07
N ALA A 153 9.12 -6.21 7.79
CA ALA A 153 9.20 -5.82 9.19
C ALA A 153 9.60 -7.00 10.09
N GLN A 154 9.01 -8.19 9.84
CA GLN A 154 9.34 -9.40 10.60
C GLN A 154 10.80 -9.85 10.41
N SER A 155 11.34 -9.75 9.20
CA SER A 155 12.73 -10.13 8.95
C SER A 155 13.75 -9.20 9.61
N ARG A 156 13.40 -7.91 9.81
CA ARG A 156 14.27 -6.93 10.50
C ARG A 156 14.23 -7.02 12.02
N GLY A 157 13.11 -7.48 12.61
CA GLY A 157 12.98 -7.68 14.06
C GLY A 157 13.64 -8.95 14.61
N GLY A 158 14.10 -9.87 13.76
CA GLY A 158 14.62 -11.19 14.14
C GLY A 158 16.07 -11.26 14.61
N LEU A 159 16.82 -10.14 14.67
CA LEU A 159 18.25 -10.12 15.02
C LEU A 159 18.54 -9.95 16.54
N GLY A 160 17.64 -10.40 17.41
CA GLY A 160 17.70 -10.19 18.86
C GLY A 160 17.81 -11.42 19.75
N HIS A 161 18.07 -12.62 19.22
CA HIS A 161 18.28 -13.84 20.04
C HIS A 161 19.62 -14.53 19.74
N GLY A 162 20.69 -13.75 19.87
CA GLY A 162 22.09 -14.22 19.91
C GLY A 162 22.67 -14.17 21.33
N GLY A 163 21.92 -14.65 22.33
CA GLY A 163 22.41 -14.79 23.70
C GLY A 163 23.37 -15.97 23.82
N ARG A 164 24.60 -15.79 23.33
CA ARG A 164 25.77 -16.64 23.61
C ARG A 164 25.95 -16.74 25.12
N ARG A 165 25.41 -17.81 25.74
CA ARG A 165 25.89 -18.26 27.06
C ARG A 165 27.15 -19.08 26.83
N THR A 166 28.30 -18.40 26.77
CA THR A 166 29.58 -19.03 27.09
C THR A 166 29.51 -19.52 28.53
N ARG A 167 29.20 -20.80 28.74
CA ARG A 167 29.44 -21.48 30.01
C ARG A 167 30.95 -21.65 30.14
N THR A 168 31.58 -20.70 30.83
CA THR A 168 32.96 -20.84 31.32
C THR A 168 32.99 -22.00 32.30
N ARG A 169 33.63 -23.08 31.87
CA ARG A 169 33.94 -24.28 32.64
C ARG A 169 35.02 -23.93 33.67
N TRP A 170 34.65 -23.72 34.92
CA TRP A 170 35.61 -23.75 36.02
C TRP A 170 35.69 -25.19 36.55
N ARG A 171 36.82 -25.85 36.24
CA ARG A 171 37.32 -27.00 36.99
C ARG A 171 37.98 -26.46 38.26
N ARG A 172 37.58 -26.96 39.41
CA ARG A 172 38.47 -27.29 40.54
C ARG A 172 38.05 -28.64 41.06
#